data_AF-A0A117V123-F1
#
_entry.id   AF-A0A117V123-F1
#
_cell.length_a   1.000
_cell.length_b   1.000
_cell.length_c   1.000
_cell.angle_alpha   90.00
_cell.angle_beta   90.00
_cell.angle_gamma   90.00
#
_symmetry.space_group_name_H-M   'P 1'
#
loop_
_entity.id
_entity.type
_entity.pdbx_description
1 polymer ?
#
loop_
_entity_poly.entity_id
_entity_poly.type
_entity_poly.pdbx_seq_one_letter_code
_entity_poly.pdbx_strand_id
1 'polypeptide(L)' 'MELAGSALVEFRLDHTGHLVSADIARSSGIVLLDRLALRAVKDAAPFPPPPADLAEADLAFSVPVNFR' A
#
# COMPACT_ATOMS: atom_id res chain seq x y z
N MET A 1 15.96 -11.12 17.90
CA MET A 1 14.92 -10.15 17.53
C MET A 1 14.21 -10.71 16.32
N GLU A 2 13.00 -11.20 16.50
CA GLU A 2 12.15 -11.58 15.36
C GLU A 2 11.55 -10.30 14.78
N LEU A 3 11.75 -10.08 13.47
CA LEU A 3 11.13 -8.98 12.74
C LEU A 3 9.78 -9.46 12.20
N ALA A 4 8.88 -9.81 13.12
CA ALA A 4 7.53 -10.23 12.79
C ALA A 4 6.55 -9.08 13.08
N GLY A 5 5.56 -8.91 12.22
CA GLY A 5 4.58 -7.83 12.35
C GLY A 5 3.76 -7.65 11.09
N SER A 6 2.69 -6.87 11.19
CA SER A 6 1.83 -6.53 10.06
C SER A 6 1.63 -5.03 10.02
N ALA A 7 1.91 -4.41 8.88
CA ALA A 7 1.62 -3.00 8.61
C ALA A 7 0.48 -2.91 7.61
N LEU A 8 -0.50 -2.04 7.88
CA LEU A 8 -1.54 -1.73 6.91
C LEU A 8 -1.10 -0.50 6.10
N VAL A 9 -0.97 -0.69 4.78
CA VAL A 9 -0.65 0.39 3.85
C VAL A 9 -1.93 0.80 3.14
N GLU A 10 -2.26 2.08 3.18
CA GLU A 10 -3.30 2.68 2.36
C GLU A 10 -2.65 3.42 1.19
N PHE A 11 -3.17 3.22 -0.01
CA PHE A 11 -2.66 3.89 -1.20
C PHE A 11 -3.78 4.24 -2.18
N ARG A 12 -3.53 5.26 -3.00
CA ARG A 12 -4.44 5.70 -4.06
C ARG A 12 -3.83 5.49 -5.43
N LEU A 13 -4.67 5.08 -6.36
CA LEU A 13 -4.31 4.93 -7.77
C LEU A 13 -5.09 5.93 -8.63
N ASP A 14 -4.53 6.29 -9.78
CA ASP A 14 -5.30 6.93 -10.86
C ASP A 14 -6.01 5.87 -11.74
N HIS A 15 -6.85 6.32 -12.67
CA HIS A 15 -7.57 5.44 -13.60
C HIS A 15 -6.67 4.60 -14.52
N THR A 16 -5.39 4.93 -14.63
CA THR A 16 -4.41 4.18 -15.42
C THR A 16 -3.63 3.15 -14.59
N GLY A 17 -3.81 3.15 -13.27
CA GLY A 17 -3.09 2.28 -12.34
C GLY A 17 -1.78 2.87 -11.81
N HIS A 18 -1.52 4.17 -12.02
CA HIS A 18 -0.37 4.82 -11.38
C HIS A 18 -0.64 5.12 -9.90
N LEU A 19 0.41 4.95 -9.09
CA LEU A 19 0.38 5.25 -7.67
C LEU A 19 0.40 6.76 -7.44
N VAL A 20 -0.69 7.30 -6.88
CA VAL A 20 -0.85 8.72 -6.55
C VAL A 20 -0.30 9.02 -5.16
N SER A 21 -0.65 8.20 -4.16
CA SER A 21 -0.17 8.33 -2.78
C SER A 21 -0.06 6.97 -2.10
N ALA A 22 0.80 6.84 -1.10
CA ALA A 22 0.94 5.64 -0.28
C ALA A 22 1.42 5.98 1.13
N ASP A 23 0.68 5.56 2.13
CA ASP A 23 0.86 5.92 3.54
C ASP A 23 0.58 4.73 4.48
N ILE A 24 1.13 4.79 5.69
CA ILE A 24 0.86 3.78 6.72
C ILE A 24 -0.45 4.13 7.42
N ALA A 25 -1.50 3.34 7.17
CA ALA A 25 -2.77 3.42 7.88
C ALA A 25 -2.69 2.78 9.28
N ARG A 26 -1.89 1.71 9.42
CA ARG A 26 -1.61 1.08 10.73
C ARG A 26 -0.16 0.61 10.78
N SER A 27 0.59 1.16 11.72
CA SER A 27 2.00 0.78 11.96
C SER A 27 2.11 -0.64 12.49
N SER A 28 3.16 -1.34 12.08
CA SER A 28 3.60 -2.62 12.64
C SER A 28 4.20 -2.50 14.04
N GLY A 29 4.46 -1.28 14.52
CA GLY A 29 5.22 -1.00 15.74
C GLY A 29 6.74 -0.98 15.53
N ILE A 30 7.23 -1.29 14.33
CA ILE A 30 8.66 -1.27 13.98
C ILE A 30 8.87 -0.38 12.76
N VAL A 31 9.58 0.75 12.95
CA VAL A 31 9.83 1.75 11.89
C VAL A 31 10.47 1.14 10.64
N LEU A 32 11.36 0.16 10.80
CA LEU A 32 11.98 -0.54 9.67
C LEU A 32 10.95 -1.30 8.83
N LEU A 33 10.03 -2.04 9.46
CA LEU A 33 8.99 -2.80 8.77
C LEU A 33 8.00 -1.88 8.07
N ASP A 34 7.62 -0.76 8.70
CA ASP A 34 6.75 0.25 8.08
C ASP A 34 7.38 0.82 6.80
N ARG A 35 8.68 1.14 6.84
CA ARG A 35 9.42 1.60 5.66
C ARG A 35 9.48 0.55 4.57
N LEU A 36 9.71 -0.71 4.93
CA LEU A 36 9.71 -1.82 3.98
C LEU A 36 8.32 -2.04 3.37
N ALA A 37 7.25 -1.89 4.15
CA ALA A 37 5.88 -2.00 3.67
C ALA A 37 5.54 -0.91 2.64
N LEU A 38 5.88 0.35 2.94
CA LEU A 38 5.74 1.45 1.98
C LEU A 38 6.58 1.22 0.72
N ARG A 39 7.80 0.71 0.87
CA ARG A 39 8.68 0.42 -0.27
C ARG A 39 8.10 -0.69 -1.14
N ALA A 40 7.54 -1.74 -0.56
CA ALA A 40 6.91 -2.83 -1.29
C ALA A 40 5.74 -2.34 -2.16
N VAL A 41 4.89 -1.45 -1.64
CA VAL A 41 3.80 -0.85 -2.44
C VAL A 41 4.34 0.03 -3.56
N LYS A 42 5.39 0.82 -3.30
CA LYS A 42 6.01 1.66 -4.34
C LYS A 42 6.71 0.85 -5.44
N ASP A 43 7.36 -0.24 -5.08
CA ASP A 43 8.06 -1.13 -6.04
C ASP A 43 7.10 -1.98 -6.87
N ALA A 44 5.86 -2.16 -6.41
CA ALA A 44 4.81 -2.83 -7.18
C ALA A 44 4.19 -1.95 -8.28
N ALA A 45 4.51 -0.66 -8.32
CA ALA A 45 3.98 0.26 -9.33
C ALA A 45 4.65 0.02 -10.72
N PRO A 46 3.92 0.22 -11.83
CA PRO A 46 2.49 0.56 -11.88
C PRO A 46 1.59 -0.64 -11.57
N PHE A 47 0.41 -0.35 -11.01
CA PHE A 47 -0.60 -1.36 -10.73
C PHE A 47 -1.46 -1.63 -11.98
N PRO A 48 -2.15 -2.78 -12.06
CA PRO A 48 -3.17 -2.99 -13.07
C PRO A 48 -4.24 -1.89 -13.01
N PRO A 49 -4.81 -1.49 -14.16
CA PRO A 49 -5.86 -0.48 -14.18
C PRO A 49 -7.07 -0.97 -13.35
N PRO A 50 -7.65 -0.09 -12.52
CA PRO A 50 -8.81 -0.42 -11.73
C PRO A 50 -10.06 -0.67 -12.61
N PRO A 51 -11.06 -1.43 -12.11
CA PRO A 51 -12.32 -1.61 -12.81
C PRO A 51 -12.95 -0.27 -13.25
N ALA A 52 -13.45 -0.21 -14.49
CA ALA A 52 -13.94 1.02 -15.10
C ALA A 52 -15.15 1.65 -14.40
N ASP A 53 -15.88 0.88 -13.60
CA ASP A 53 -17.05 1.33 -12.87
C ASP A 53 -16.72 2.09 -11.57
N LEU A 54 -15.44 2.15 -11.18
CA LEU A 54 -14.98 2.90 -10.00
C LEU A 54 -14.70 4.37 -10.36
N ALA A 55 -15.27 5.29 -9.59
CA ALA A 55 -14.91 6.70 -9.69
C ALA A 55 -13.49 6.93 -9.14
N GLU A 56 -12.80 7.98 -9.60
CA GLU A 56 -11.44 8.31 -9.13
C GLU A 56 -11.37 8.44 -7.60
N ALA A 57 -12.41 9.00 -6.99
CA ALA A 57 -12.54 9.15 -5.55
C ALA A 57 -12.57 7.82 -4.78
N ASP A 58 -12.97 6.73 -5.45
CA ASP A 58 -13.08 5.38 -4.89
C ASP A 58 -11.82 4.53 -5.12
N LEU A 59 -10.79 5.07 -5.78
CA LEU A 59 -9.52 4.37 -6.06
C LEU A 59 -8.55 4.40 -4.87
N ALA A 60 -9.09 4.23 -3.66
CA ALA A 60 -8.34 4.11 -2.42
C ALA A 60 -8.36 2.65 -1.95
N PHE A 61 -7.17 2.07 -1.77
CA PHE A 61 -6.98 0.67 -1.44
C PHE A 61 -6.20 0.53 -0.13
N SER A 62 -6.52 -0.50 0.64
CA SER A 62 -5.80 -0.84 1.87
C SER A 62 -5.34 -2.29 1.82
N VAL A 63 -4.05 -2.52 2.00
CA VAL A 63 -3.45 -3.86 1.95
C VAL A 63 -2.60 -4.14 3.19
N PRO A 64 -2.76 -5.32 3.83
CA PRO A 64 -1.88 -5.73 4.91
C PRO A 64 -0.57 -6.30 4.36
N VAL A 65 0.56 -5.76 4.81
CA VAL A 65 1.90 -6.28 4.54
C VAL A 65 2.37 -7.06 5.77
N ASN A 66 2.48 -8.38 5.63
CA ASN A 66 2.83 -9.28 6.71
C ASN A 66 4.30 -9.69 6.61
N PHE A 67 5.03 -9.52 7.72
CA PHE A 67 6.41 -9.94 7.89
C PHE A 67 6.46 -11.16 8.82
N ARG A 68 7.09 -12.24 8.35
CA ARG A 68 7.26 -13.52 9.04
C ARG A 68 8.67 -14.06 8.82
#